data_AF-A0A0D8IZ49-F1
#
_entry.id   AF-A0A0D8IZ49-F1
#
_cell.length_a   1.000
_cell.length_b   1.000
_cell.length_c   1.000
_cell.angle_alpha   90.00
_cell.angle_beta   90.00
_cell.angle_gamma   90.00
#
_symmetry.space_group_name_H-M   'P 1'
#
loop_
_entity.id
_entity.type
_entity.pdbx_description
1 polymer ?
#
loop_
_entity_poly.entity_id
_entity_poly.type
_entity_poly.pdbx_seq_one_letter_code
_entity_poly.pdbx_strand_id
1 'polypeptide(L)'
;MFKFGHLEKTRETLATAYGLTPTDVQRFLGLHTLSPVLFECVDRRTLAISAATYLAQLPKEWQLEAARWIPDKKISAYQAQQILFLYQNGGNEKGIKDIVQNTQNDSRHKITGSYKISRRMLKSYSPYLATMNDDEIASILKAALTLYFESHPLENSEQRGYNISEEAV
;
A
#
# COMPACT_ATOMS: atom_id res chain seq x y z
N MET A 1 -30.50 -19.59 -39.18
CA MET A 1 -29.39 -18.76 -38.65
C MET A 1 -29.92 -18.07 -37.39
N PHE A 2 -29.63 -18.62 -36.22
CA PHE A 2 -30.13 -18.08 -34.95
C PHE A 2 -29.34 -16.81 -34.60
N LYS A 3 -29.97 -15.64 -34.70
CA LYS A 3 -29.42 -14.39 -34.18
C LYS A 3 -29.72 -14.31 -32.69
N PHE A 4 -28.73 -14.61 -31.87
CA PHE A 4 -28.81 -14.46 -30.42
C PHE A 4 -28.74 -12.97 -30.05
N GLY A 5 -29.87 -12.26 -30.06
CA GLY A 5 -29.97 -10.81 -29.71
C GLY A 5 -29.57 -10.45 -28.27
N HIS A 6 -29.11 -11.42 -27.48
CA HIS A 6 -28.61 -11.24 -26.11
C HIS A 6 -27.07 -11.21 -26.04
N LEU A 7 -26.37 -11.50 -27.14
CA LEU A 7 -24.91 -11.30 -27.25
C LEU A 7 -24.49 -9.82 -27.33
N GLU A 8 -25.45 -8.90 -27.50
CA GLU A 8 -25.19 -7.45 -27.56
C GLU A 8 -24.89 -6.81 -26.19
N LYS A 9 -24.97 -7.57 -25.09
CA LYS A 9 -24.74 -7.09 -23.72
C LYS A 9 -23.70 -7.91 -22.97
N THR A 10 -22.73 -8.48 -23.67
CA THR A 10 -21.57 -9.08 -23.00
C THR A 10 -20.70 -7.98 -22.40
N ARG A 11 -19.95 -8.33 -21.35
CA ARG A 11 -19.01 -7.41 -20.70
C ARG A 11 -18.00 -6.84 -21.72
N GLU A 12 -17.61 -7.65 -22.71
CA GLU A 12 -16.67 -7.31 -23.77
C GLU A 12 -17.27 -6.32 -24.79
N THR A 13 -18.56 -6.46 -25.12
CA THR A 13 -19.25 -5.49 -25.98
C THR A 13 -19.45 -4.15 -25.28
N LEU A 14 -19.82 -4.16 -24.00
CA LEU A 14 -19.92 -2.96 -23.17
C LEU A 14 -18.56 -2.26 -23.02
N ALA A 15 -17.50 -3.03 -22.75
CA ALA A 15 -16.13 -2.50 -22.64
C ALA A 15 -15.73 -1.76 -23.93
N THR A 16 -15.97 -2.39 -25.09
CA THR A 16 -15.67 -1.80 -26.40
C THR A 16 -16.50 -0.54 -26.67
N ALA A 17 -17.80 -0.56 -26.37
CA ALA A 17 -18.72 0.56 -26.63
C ALA A 17 -18.41 1.80 -25.78
N TYR A 18 -17.97 1.62 -24.54
CA TYR A 18 -17.70 2.71 -23.60
C TYR A 18 -16.20 3.04 -23.45
N GLY A 19 -15.32 2.40 -24.25
CA GLY A 19 -13.87 2.62 -24.16
C GLY A 19 -13.27 2.19 -22.81
N LEU A 20 -13.88 1.20 -22.15
CA LEU A 20 -13.46 0.66 -20.87
C LEU A 20 -12.78 -0.69 -21.04
N THR A 21 -12.06 -1.16 -20.02
CA THR A 21 -11.63 -2.55 -19.98
C THR A 21 -12.80 -3.44 -19.51
N PRO A 22 -12.87 -4.72 -19.95
CA PRO A 22 -13.85 -5.66 -19.40
C PRO A 22 -13.81 -5.74 -17.87
N THR A 23 -12.61 -5.64 -17.29
CA THR A 23 -12.40 -5.61 -15.84
C THR A 23 -13.08 -4.42 -15.18
N ASP A 24 -13.01 -3.22 -15.77
CA ASP A 24 -13.66 -2.03 -15.22
C ASP A 24 -15.18 -2.13 -15.30
N VAL A 25 -15.71 -2.65 -16.41
CA VAL A 25 -17.15 -2.93 -16.54
C VAL A 25 -17.61 -3.88 -15.43
N GLN A 26 -16.86 -4.96 -15.18
CA GLN A 26 -17.18 -5.90 -14.09
C GLN A 26 -17.10 -5.25 -12.71
N ARG A 27 -16.11 -4.38 -12.46
CA ARG A 27 -16.00 -3.63 -11.21
C ARG A 27 -17.20 -2.74 -10.99
N PHE A 28 -17.60 -1.97 -11.99
CA PHE A 28 -18.76 -1.07 -11.91
C PHE A 28 -20.06 -1.83 -11.71
N LEU A 29 -20.25 -2.94 -12.42
CA LEU A 29 -21.38 -3.83 -12.18
C LEU A 29 -21.37 -4.34 -10.74
N GLY A 30 -20.21 -4.69 -10.18
CA GLY A 30 -20.08 -5.10 -8.79
C GLY A 30 -20.52 -4.06 -7.76
N LEU A 31 -20.49 -2.76 -8.09
CA LEU A 31 -20.87 -1.70 -7.15
C LEU A 31 -22.39 -1.65 -6.88
N HIS A 32 -23.23 -2.31 -7.67
CA HIS A 32 -24.69 -2.31 -7.46
C HIS A 32 -25.12 -2.91 -6.12
N THR A 33 -24.27 -3.74 -5.49
CA THR A 33 -24.52 -4.35 -4.18
C THR A 33 -24.11 -3.45 -3.01
N LEU A 34 -23.56 -2.26 -3.29
CA LEU A 34 -23.25 -1.29 -2.24
C LEU A 34 -24.53 -0.75 -1.61
N SER A 35 -24.45 -0.52 -0.30
CA SER A 35 -25.44 0.24 0.43
C SER A 35 -25.51 1.66 -0.13
N PRO A 36 -26.68 2.31 -0.11
CA PRO A 36 -26.83 3.67 -0.62
C PRO A 36 -25.82 4.66 -0.02
N VAL A 37 -25.48 4.49 1.26
CA VAL A 37 -24.51 5.34 1.97
C VAL A 37 -23.09 5.21 1.41
N LEU A 38 -22.62 3.98 1.16
CA LEU A 38 -21.30 3.78 0.54
C LEU A 38 -21.31 4.22 -0.93
N PHE A 39 -22.41 3.99 -1.64
CA PHE A 39 -22.54 4.42 -3.03
C PHE A 39 -22.43 5.95 -3.15
N GLU A 40 -23.07 6.69 -2.25
CA GLU A 40 -22.94 8.15 -2.18
C GLU A 40 -21.50 8.59 -1.88
N CYS A 41 -20.75 7.83 -1.06
CA CYS A 41 -19.33 8.10 -0.83
C CYS A 41 -18.49 7.93 -2.12
N VAL A 42 -18.87 7.00 -3.01
CA VAL A 42 -18.24 6.85 -4.32
C VAL A 42 -18.58 8.04 -5.21
N ASP A 43 -19.86 8.45 -5.27
CA ASP A 43 -20.31 9.59 -6.07
C ASP A 43 -19.62 10.90 -5.66
N ARG A 44 -19.49 11.11 -4.35
CA ARG A 44 -18.78 12.26 -3.75
C ARG A 44 -17.25 12.15 -3.84
N ARG A 45 -16.72 11.06 -4.41
CA ARG A 45 -15.28 10.76 -4.51
C ARG A 45 -14.55 10.73 -3.16
N THR A 46 -15.28 10.48 -2.07
CA THR A 46 -14.68 10.27 -0.74
C THR A 46 -14.23 8.81 -0.57
N LEU A 47 -14.83 7.88 -1.33
CA LEU A 47 -14.43 6.49 -1.45
C LEU A 47 -13.99 6.19 -2.88
N ALA A 48 -12.79 5.63 -3.04
CA ALA A 48 -12.30 5.21 -4.35
C ALA A 48 -13.02 3.95 -4.85
N ILE A 49 -13.29 3.85 -6.15
CA ILE A 49 -13.91 2.66 -6.78
C ILE A 49 -13.14 1.38 -6.44
N SER A 50 -11.81 1.44 -6.42
CA SER A 50 -10.94 0.29 -6.07
C SER A 50 -11.13 -0.22 -4.64
N ALA A 51 -11.48 0.65 -3.69
CA ALA A 51 -11.85 0.24 -2.34
C ALA A 51 -13.31 -0.24 -2.28
N ALA A 52 -14.19 0.48 -2.97
CA ALA A 52 -15.61 0.19 -3.04
C ALA A 52 -15.90 -1.21 -3.58
N THR A 53 -15.11 -1.71 -4.54
CA THR A 53 -15.25 -3.08 -5.08
C THR A 53 -15.03 -4.19 -4.05
N TYR A 54 -14.21 -3.95 -3.03
CA TYR A 54 -14.04 -4.91 -1.93
C TYR A 54 -15.18 -4.80 -0.92
N LEU A 55 -15.59 -3.56 -0.58
CA LEU A 55 -16.70 -3.34 0.35
C LEU A 55 -18.04 -3.84 -0.21
N ALA A 56 -18.23 -3.82 -1.53
CA ALA A 56 -19.43 -4.32 -2.20
C ALA A 56 -19.66 -5.83 -2.00
N GLN A 57 -18.62 -6.59 -1.66
CA GLN A 57 -18.70 -8.03 -1.41
C GLN A 57 -19.14 -8.36 0.03
N LEU A 58 -19.21 -7.36 0.90
CA LEU A 58 -19.57 -7.51 2.30
C LEU A 58 -21.09 -7.44 2.50
N PRO A 59 -21.63 -8.07 3.56
CA PRO A 59 -23.03 -7.89 3.93
C PRO A 59 -23.31 -6.45 4.37
N LYS A 60 -24.59 -6.07 4.35
CA LYS A 60 -25.03 -4.68 4.56
C LYS A 60 -24.57 -4.08 5.89
N GLU A 61 -24.53 -4.88 6.95
CA GLU A 61 -24.09 -4.43 8.29
C GLU A 61 -22.63 -3.97 8.30
N TRP A 62 -21.76 -4.76 7.66
CA TRP A 62 -20.33 -4.43 7.51
C TRP A 62 -20.11 -3.20 6.64
N GLN A 63 -20.91 -3.07 5.58
CA GLN A 63 -20.87 -1.90 4.71
C GLN A 63 -21.27 -0.62 5.45
N LEU A 64 -22.31 -0.67 6.29
CA LEU A 64 -22.75 0.46 7.11
C LEU A 64 -21.70 0.83 8.16
N GLU A 65 -21.07 -0.16 8.80
CA GLU A 65 -20.01 0.09 9.75
C GLU A 65 -18.79 0.72 9.06
N ALA A 66 -18.35 0.21 7.91
CA ALA A 66 -17.29 0.82 7.12
C ALA A 66 -17.61 2.27 6.70
N ALA A 67 -18.86 2.55 6.33
CA ALA A 67 -19.30 3.88 5.94
C ALA A 67 -19.14 4.93 7.05
N ARG A 68 -19.28 4.54 8.33
CA ARG A 68 -19.12 5.45 9.48
C ARG A 68 -17.73 6.05 9.56
N TRP A 69 -16.72 5.35 9.06
CA TRP A 69 -15.32 5.77 9.17
C TRP A 69 -14.84 6.62 7.98
N ILE A 70 -15.57 6.63 6.86
CA ILE A 70 -15.19 7.34 5.62
C ILE A 70 -15.15 8.87 5.75
N PRO A 71 -16.11 9.54 6.44
CA PRO A 71 -16.10 11.00 6.58
C PRO A 71 -14.83 11.52 7.26
N ASP A 72 -14.38 10.81 8.31
CA ASP A 72 -13.20 11.21 9.09
C ASP A 72 -11.90 10.70 8.47
N LYS A 73 -11.95 9.58 7.72
CA LYS A 73 -10.76 8.93 7.19
C LYS A 73 -11.03 8.18 5.90
N LYS A 74 -10.28 8.52 4.85
CA LYS A 74 -10.34 7.78 3.59
C LYS A 74 -9.87 6.34 3.77
N ILE A 75 -10.74 5.39 3.44
CA ILE A 75 -10.42 3.97 3.41
C ILE A 75 -9.65 3.66 2.12
N SER A 76 -8.41 3.20 2.25
CA SER A 76 -7.60 2.74 1.12
C SER A 76 -8.09 1.40 0.57
N ALA A 77 -7.71 1.07 -0.68
CA ALA A 77 -8.03 -0.23 -1.26
C ALA A 77 -7.43 -1.40 -0.44
N TYR A 78 -6.23 -1.20 0.13
CA TYR A 78 -5.60 -2.18 1.01
C TYR A 78 -6.41 -2.42 2.29
N GLN A 79 -6.87 -1.35 2.96
CA GLN A 79 -7.74 -1.48 4.13
C GLN A 79 -9.08 -2.13 3.77
N ALA A 80 -9.68 -1.77 2.64
CA ALA A 80 -10.91 -2.41 2.18
C ALA A 80 -10.72 -3.92 1.91
N GLN A 81 -9.55 -4.31 1.39
CA GLN A 81 -9.18 -5.71 1.22
C GLN A 81 -8.97 -6.41 2.58
N GLN A 82 -8.33 -5.76 3.55
CA GLN A 82 -8.18 -6.30 4.91
C GLN A 82 -9.53 -6.50 5.60
N ILE A 83 -10.48 -5.58 5.41
CA ILE A 83 -11.85 -5.70 5.93
C ILE A 83 -12.55 -6.91 5.30
N LEU A 84 -12.42 -7.08 3.98
CA LEU A 84 -12.96 -8.26 3.29
C LEU A 84 -12.36 -9.57 3.82
N PHE A 85 -11.04 -9.59 4.03
CA PHE A 85 -10.35 -10.74 4.62
C PHE A 85 -10.83 -11.02 6.05
N LEU A 86 -11.03 -9.99 6.87
CA LEU A 86 -11.55 -10.14 8.24
C LEU A 86 -12.92 -10.83 8.23
N TYR A 87 -13.82 -10.43 7.33
CA TYR A 87 -15.13 -11.06 7.16
C TYR A 87 -15.02 -12.52 6.72
N GLN A 88 -14.18 -12.80 5.72
CA GLN A 88 -13.99 -14.16 5.18
C GLN A 88 -13.45 -15.16 6.23
N ASN A 89 -12.71 -14.67 7.23
CA ASN A 89 -12.19 -15.49 8.33
C ASN A 89 -13.13 -15.56 9.55
N GLY A 90 -14.39 -15.12 9.41
CA GLY A 90 -15.37 -15.18 10.51
C GLY A 90 -15.16 -14.12 11.59
N GLY A 91 -14.51 -13.00 11.25
CA GLY A 91 -14.37 -11.85 12.15
C GLY A 91 -15.69 -11.11 12.40
N ASN A 92 -15.60 -9.97 13.08
CA ASN A 92 -16.74 -9.11 13.39
C ASN A 92 -16.53 -7.69 12.83
N GLU A 93 -17.62 -7.04 12.44
CA GLU A 93 -17.67 -5.69 11.87
C GLU A 93 -17.00 -4.64 12.76
N LYS A 94 -17.00 -4.80 14.09
CA LYS A 94 -16.31 -3.91 15.03
C LYS A 94 -14.81 -3.84 14.79
N GLY A 95 -14.21 -4.89 14.22
CA GLY A 95 -12.78 -4.90 13.86
C GLY A 95 -12.44 -3.98 12.68
N ILE A 96 -13.43 -3.45 11.96
CA ILE A 96 -13.21 -2.42 10.93
C ILE A 96 -12.56 -1.18 11.53
N LYS A 97 -12.96 -0.80 12.76
CA LYS A 97 -12.39 0.34 13.47
C LYS A 97 -10.87 0.20 13.58
N ASP A 98 -10.40 -0.97 14.01
CA ASP A 98 -8.97 -1.21 14.18
C ASP A 98 -8.25 -1.12 12.83
N ILE A 99 -8.77 -1.71 11.77
CA ILE A 99 -8.18 -1.64 10.42
C ILE A 99 -8.10 -0.19 9.90
N VAL A 100 -9.16 0.60 10.10
CA VAL A 100 -9.22 1.98 9.64
C VAL A 100 -8.34 2.90 10.50
N GLN A 101 -8.29 2.67 11.81
CA GLN A 101 -7.51 3.47 12.75
C GLN A 101 -6.02 3.13 12.73
N ASN A 102 -5.64 1.87 12.53
CA ASN A 102 -4.27 1.36 12.63
C ASN A 102 -3.37 1.73 11.43
N THR A 103 -3.57 2.91 10.85
CA THR A 103 -2.82 3.40 9.67
C THR A 103 -1.42 3.91 10.02
N GLN A 104 -0.80 3.46 11.12
CA GLN A 104 0.58 3.80 11.47
C GLN A 104 1.35 2.71 12.23
N ASN A 105 1.17 1.42 11.93
CA ASN A 105 2.05 0.42 12.56
C ASN A 105 2.46 -0.81 11.76
N ASP A 106 2.43 -0.78 10.42
CA ASP A 106 3.22 -1.74 9.65
C ASP A 106 3.78 -1.12 8.37
N SER A 107 5.10 -1.21 8.22
CA SER A 107 5.96 -0.67 7.15
C SER A 107 6.52 0.75 7.27
N ARG A 108 6.72 1.28 8.48
CA ARG A 108 8.13 1.62 8.75
C ARG A 108 8.79 0.28 8.94
N HIS A 109 9.22 -0.35 7.85
CA HIS A 109 10.36 -1.24 7.98
C HIS A 109 11.35 -0.39 8.77
N LYS A 110 11.67 -0.80 10.00
CA LYS A 110 13.00 -0.49 10.50
C LYS A 110 13.87 -1.02 9.37
N ILE A 111 14.33 -0.12 8.52
CA ILE A 111 15.52 -0.35 7.74
C ILE A 111 16.60 -0.40 8.82
N THR A 112 16.64 -1.50 9.59
CA THR A 112 17.89 -2.15 9.92
C THR A 112 18.43 -2.65 8.59
N GLY A 113 18.75 -1.69 7.73
CA GLY A 113 19.21 -1.92 6.38
C GLY A 113 20.61 -2.39 6.53
N SER A 114 20.81 -3.69 6.35
CA SER A 114 21.98 -4.11 5.60
C SER A 114 21.86 -3.41 4.23
N TYR A 115 22.45 -2.22 4.13
CA TYR A 115 22.58 -1.51 2.87
C TYR A 115 23.60 -2.27 2.04
N LYS A 116 23.13 -3.23 1.24
CA LYS A 116 23.97 -3.94 0.29
C LYS A 116 24.12 -3.10 -0.97
N ILE A 117 25.28 -2.44 -1.12
CA ILE A 117 25.64 -1.77 -2.36
C ILE A 117 25.86 -2.84 -3.44
N SER A 118 25.17 -2.72 -4.57
CA SER A 118 25.31 -3.72 -5.65
C SER A 118 26.72 -3.68 -6.26
N ARG A 119 27.30 -4.86 -6.53
CA ARG A 119 28.59 -4.99 -7.23
C ARG A 119 28.61 -4.28 -8.59
N ARG A 120 27.48 -4.24 -9.29
CA ARG A 120 27.35 -3.53 -10.57
C ARG A 120 27.61 -2.03 -10.40
N MET A 121 27.07 -1.43 -9.34
CA MET A 121 27.26 -0.01 -9.03
C MET A 121 28.72 0.27 -8.60
N LEU A 122 29.32 -0.57 -7.75
CA LEU A 122 30.73 -0.39 -7.37
C LEU A 122 31.67 -0.42 -8.57
N LYS A 123 31.43 -1.32 -9.53
CA LYS A 123 32.19 -1.41 -10.79
C LYS A 123 32.08 -0.15 -11.66
N SER A 124 30.94 0.53 -11.66
CA SER A 124 30.78 1.76 -12.46
C SER A 124 31.53 2.94 -11.88
N TYR A 125 31.73 2.99 -10.56
CA TYR A 125 32.46 4.08 -9.91
C TYR A 125 33.97 3.87 -9.89
N SER A 126 34.43 2.64 -9.68
CA SER A 126 35.86 2.35 -9.69
C SER A 126 36.16 0.91 -10.12
N PRO A 127 36.96 0.71 -11.19
CA PRO A 127 37.45 -0.61 -11.57
C PRO A 127 38.25 -1.30 -10.46
N TYR A 128 38.86 -0.53 -9.55
CA TYR A 128 39.67 -1.03 -8.44
C TYR A 128 38.83 -1.80 -7.41
N LEU A 129 37.57 -1.39 -7.19
CA LEU A 129 36.65 -2.09 -6.29
C LEU A 129 36.04 -3.35 -6.94
N ALA A 130 36.21 -3.53 -8.26
CA ALA A 130 35.64 -4.66 -8.99
C ALA A 130 36.29 -6.00 -8.64
N THR A 131 37.59 -5.97 -8.32
CA THR A 131 38.45 -7.14 -8.08
C THR A 131 38.55 -7.54 -6.62
N MET A 132 38.03 -6.70 -5.71
CA MET A 132 38.10 -6.91 -4.27
C MET A 132 36.98 -7.82 -3.75
N ASN A 133 37.21 -8.41 -2.58
CA ASN A 133 36.17 -9.13 -1.85
C ASN A 133 35.24 -8.16 -1.08
N ASP A 134 34.09 -8.66 -0.62
CA ASP A 134 33.06 -7.81 0.00
C ASP A 134 33.55 -7.19 1.32
N ASP A 135 34.43 -7.86 2.07
CA ASP A 135 34.98 -7.40 3.35
C ASP A 135 36.01 -6.27 3.17
N GLU A 136 36.87 -6.36 2.15
CA GLU A 136 37.85 -5.34 1.77
C GLU A 136 37.13 -4.06 1.33
N ILE A 137 36.09 -4.20 0.51
CA ILE A 137 35.26 -3.07 0.08
C ILE A 137 34.60 -2.41 1.30
N ALA A 138 34.03 -3.20 2.21
CA ALA A 138 33.43 -2.68 3.43
C ALA A 138 34.44 -1.93 4.31
N SER A 139 35.65 -2.44 4.45
CA SER A 139 36.73 -1.81 5.20
C SER A 139 37.15 -0.47 4.61
N ILE A 140 37.34 -0.40 3.28
CA ILE A 140 37.70 0.83 2.56
C ILE A 140 36.58 1.88 2.68
N LEU A 141 35.32 1.47 2.48
CA LEU A 141 34.19 2.38 2.62
C LEU A 141 34.06 2.91 4.05
N LYS A 142 34.25 2.05 5.05
CA LYS A 142 34.24 2.46 6.46
C LYS A 142 35.33 3.50 6.73
N ALA A 143 36.56 3.25 6.31
CA ALA A 143 37.67 4.20 6.50
C ALA A 143 37.41 5.55 5.80
N ALA A 144 36.91 5.51 4.56
CA ALA A 144 36.60 6.72 3.79
C ALA A 144 35.47 7.55 4.44
N LEU A 145 34.40 6.88 4.90
CA LEU A 145 33.30 7.54 5.59
C LEU A 145 33.74 8.12 6.95
N THR A 146 34.57 7.38 7.71
CA THR A 146 35.14 7.89 8.96
C THR A 146 35.93 9.19 8.72
N LEU A 147 36.85 9.20 7.74
CA LEU A 147 37.63 10.40 7.41
C LEU A 147 36.75 11.58 6.93
N TYR A 148 35.70 11.26 6.16
CA TYR A 148 34.77 12.28 5.68
C TYR A 148 34.02 12.96 6.84
N PHE A 149 33.47 12.17 7.78
CA PHE A 149 32.71 12.72 8.90
C PHE A 149 33.60 13.30 10.01
N GLU A 150 34.85 12.87 10.14
CA GLU A 150 35.84 13.55 10.99
C GLU A 150 36.18 14.96 10.48
N SER A 151 36.19 15.16 9.16
CA SER A 151 36.46 16.46 8.53
C SER A 151 35.21 17.33 8.33
N HIS A 152 34.02 16.71 8.34
CA HIS A 152 32.71 17.37 8.18
C HIS A 152 31.76 16.86 9.28
N PRO A 153 31.92 17.31 10.53
CA PRO A 153 31.06 16.91 11.63
C PRO A 153 29.61 17.28 11.31
N LEU A 154 28.71 16.31 11.47
CA LEU A 154 27.28 16.48 11.20
C LEU A 154 26.73 17.57 12.13
N GLU A 155 26.29 18.71 11.58
CA GLU A 155 25.55 19.70 12.36
C GLU A 155 24.24 19.09 12.89
N ASN A 156 23.87 19.47 14.11
CA ASN A 156 22.91 18.85 15.03
C ASN A 156 21.45 18.62 14.56
N SER A 157 21.13 18.63 13.26
CA SER A 157 19.78 18.28 12.76
C SER A 157 19.51 16.77 12.68
N GLU A 158 20.54 15.92 12.74
CA GLU A 158 20.37 14.45 12.62
C GLU A 158 20.35 13.70 13.96
N GLN A 159 20.60 14.36 15.10
CA GLN A 159 20.56 13.75 16.44
C GLN A 159 19.15 13.50 17.00
N ARG A 160 18.07 13.91 16.32
CA ARG A 160 16.69 13.66 16.77
C ARG A 160 16.18 12.22 16.54
N GLY A 161 17.03 11.29 16.10
CA GLY A 161 16.66 9.88 15.85
C GLY A 161 17.09 8.87 16.91
N TYR A 162 17.98 9.22 17.84
CA TYR A 162 18.57 8.26 18.77
C TYR A 162 18.63 8.80 20.20
N ASN A 163 17.46 8.92 20.84
CA ASN A 163 17.42 8.72 22.29
C ASN A 163 17.18 7.22 22.51
N ILE A 164 18.28 6.47 22.55
CA ILE A 164 18.29 5.18 23.23
C ILE A 164 18.08 5.54 24.70
N SER A 165 16.99 5.04 25.26
CA SER A 165 16.65 5.14 26.67
C SER A 165 17.89 4.88 27.52
N GLU A 166 18.32 5.89 28.26
CA GLU A 166 19.27 5.76 29.35
C GLU A 166 18.80 4.65 30.30
N GLU A 167 19.79 3.94 30.81
CA GLU A 167 19.72 2.91 31.84
C GLU A 167 18.72 3.28 32.94
N ALA A 168 17.72 2.41 33.14
CA ALA A 168 17.00 2.37 34.40
C ALA A 168 17.85 1.57 35.41
N VAL A 169 18.27 2.29 36.44
CA VAL A 169 18.94 1.86 37.68
C VAL A 169 18.34 0.59 38.28
#